data_AF-A0A1J3IX12-F1
#
_entry.id   AF-A0A1J3IX12-F1
#
_cell.length_a   1.000
_cell.length_b   1.000
_cell.length_c   1.000
_cell.angle_alpha   90.00
_cell.angle_beta   90.00
_cell.angle_gamma   90.00
#
_symmetry.space_group_name_H-M   'P 1'
#
loop_
_entity.id
_entity.type
_entity.pdbx_description
1 polymer ?
#
loop_
_entity_poly.entity_id
_entity_poly.type
_entity_poly.pdbx_seq_one_letter_code
_entity_poly.pdbx_strand_id
1 'polypeptide(L)'
;QNGSVHEALFLFHLMNSESSVTPNGVTVASLFSACASLGSLAIGSSLHAFSLKLGFLASSSVHVGTALLDFYAKCGDAESARSVFDTIEDKNTITWSAMIGGYGKQGDTKESLELFEEMLKKQQKPTESTFTSILSACSHTGMVNEGKKYFSS
;
A
#
# COMPACT_ATOMS: atom_id res chain seq x y z
N GLN A 1 3.62 -21.94 1.73
CA GLN A 1 3.60 -20.57 1.17
C GLN A 1 4.87 -19.75 1.44
N ASN A 2 5.62 -19.96 2.55
CA ASN A 2 6.84 -19.18 2.86
C ASN A 2 8.03 -19.39 1.90
N GLY A 3 8.08 -20.48 1.12
CA GLY A 3 9.18 -20.74 0.18
C GLY A 3 9.26 -19.72 -0.97
N SER A 4 8.12 -19.21 -1.43
CA SER A 4 8.05 -18.37 -2.63
C SER A 4 8.65 -16.97 -2.46
N VAL A 5 8.71 -16.41 -1.24
CA VAL A 5 9.26 -15.06 -1.01
C VAL A 5 10.79 -15.08 -1.02
N HIS A 6 11.39 -16.05 -0.33
CA HIS A 6 12.85 -16.24 -0.36
C HIS A 6 13.33 -16.61 -1.76
N GLU A 7 12.57 -17.43 -2.48
CA GLU A 7 12.83 -17.75 -3.88
C GLU A 7 12.71 -16.51 -4.77
N ALA A 8 11.70 -15.66 -4.58
CA ALA A 8 11.57 -14.43 -5.36
C ALA A 8 12.72 -13.44 -5.10
N LEU A 9 13.17 -13.29 -3.84
CA LEU A 9 14.33 -12.47 -3.49
C LEU A 9 15.63 -13.05 -4.04
N PHE A 10 15.77 -14.38 -4.00
CA PHE A 10 16.92 -15.08 -4.58
C PHE A 10 16.96 -14.89 -6.10
N LEU A 11 15.84 -15.08 -6.79
CA LEU A 11 15.74 -14.85 -8.24
C LEU A 11 16.03 -13.40 -8.59
N PHE A 12 15.55 -12.44 -7.80
CA PHE A 12 15.85 -11.02 -7.99
C PHE A 12 17.33 -10.69 -7.75
N HIS A 13 17.96 -11.32 -6.75
CA HIS A 13 19.40 -11.21 -6.54
C HIS A 13 20.17 -11.78 -7.73
N LEU A 14 19.81 -12.97 -8.19
CA LEU A 14 20.38 -13.64 -9.35
C LEU A 14 20.22 -12.81 -10.63
N MET A 15 19.06 -12.17 -10.81
CA MET A 15 18.80 -11.27 -11.93
C MET A 15 19.80 -10.12 -11.97
N ASN A 16 20.16 -9.58 -10.80
CA ASN A 16 21.10 -8.47 -10.67
C ASN A 16 22.57 -8.90 -10.74
N SER A 17 22.91 -10.14 -10.39
CA SER A 17 24.31 -10.60 -10.29
C SER A 17 24.82 -11.36 -11.52
N GLU A 18 23.97 -12.16 -12.18
CA GLU A 18 24.44 -13.15 -13.16
C GLU A 18 23.59 -13.28 -14.44
N SER A 19 22.45 -12.60 -14.54
CA SER A 19 21.52 -12.79 -15.67
C SER A 19 21.55 -11.63 -16.68
N SER A 20 21.19 -11.91 -17.94
CA SER A 20 20.92 -10.88 -18.95
C SER A 20 19.57 -10.17 -18.76
N VAL A 21 18.78 -10.56 -17.74
CA VAL A 21 17.44 -10.05 -17.47
C VAL A 21 17.49 -9.07 -16.31
N THR A 22 17.26 -7.79 -16.59
CA THR A 22 17.22 -6.75 -15.57
C THR A 22 15.85 -6.70 -14.87
N PRO A 23 15.79 -6.62 -13.53
CA PRO A 23 14.53 -6.37 -12.85
C PRO A 23 13.86 -5.08 -13.33
N ASN A 24 12.54 -5.07 -13.34
CA ASN A 24 11.76 -3.87 -13.67
C ASN A 24 10.73 -3.57 -12.56
N GLY A 25 9.97 -2.49 -12.71
CA GLY A 25 8.98 -2.10 -11.72
C GLY A 25 7.93 -3.18 -11.42
N VAL A 26 7.59 -4.04 -12.37
CA VAL A 26 6.63 -5.15 -12.15
C VAL A 26 7.24 -6.20 -11.22
N THR A 27 8.52 -6.55 -11.42
CA THR A 27 9.26 -7.46 -10.54
C THR A 27 9.28 -6.92 -9.11
N VAL A 28 9.60 -5.64 -8.93
CA VAL A 28 9.69 -4.99 -7.62
C VAL A 28 8.33 -4.92 -6.92
N ALA A 29 7.27 -4.53 -7.63
CA ALA A 29 5.91 -4.50 -7.06
C ALA A 29 5.45 -5.90 -6.61
N SER A 30 5.80 -6.94 -7.36
CA SER A 30 5.50 -8.34 -7.01
C SER A 30 6.24 -8.77 -5.73
N LEU A 31 7.50 -8.35 -5.57
CA LEU A 31 8.28 -8.62 -4.36
C LEU A 31 7.70 -7.90 -3.13
N PHE A 32 7.25 -6.65 -3.25
CA PHE A 32 6.57 -5.97 -2.15
C PHE A 32 5.27 -6.68 -1.76
N SER A 33 4.48 -7.12 -2.74
CA SER A 33 3.24 -7.88 -2.48
C SER A 33 3.52 -9.20 -1.74
N ALA A 34 4.62 -9.86 -2.10
CA ALA A 34 5.10 -11.07 -1.42
C ALA A 34 5.54 -10.78 0.03
N CYS A 35 6.29 -9.69 0.25
CA CYS A 35 6.70 -9.25 1.59
C CYS A 35 5.49 -8.85 2.46
N ALA A 36 4.49 -8.21 1.85
CA ALA A 36 3.24 -7.82 2.52
C ALA A 36 2.47 -9.05 3.03
N SER A 37 2.46 -10.12 2.24
CA SER A 37 1.83 -11.40 2.61
C SER A 37 2.58 -12.12 3.72
N LEU A 38 3.90 -11.92 3.80
CA LEU A 38 4.74 -12.46 4.87
C LEU A 38 4.62 -11.64 6.18
N GLY A 39 4.23 -10.36 6.09
CA GLY A 39 4.17 -9.45 7.23
C GLY A 39 5.54 -9.12 7.83
N SER A 40 6.64 -9.34 7.09
CA SER A 40 8.00 -9.13 7.59
C SER A 40 8.53 -7.75 7.23
N LEU A 41 8.51 -6.82 8.20
CA LEU A 41 9.08 -5.48 8.04
C LEU A 41 10.56 -5.52 7.69
N ALA A 42 11.34 -6.44 8.27
CA ALA A 42 12.78 -6.52 8.05
C ALA A 42 13.14 -6.80 6.59
N ILE A 43 12.46 -7.79 5.98
CA ILE A 43 12.70 -8.16 4.58
C ILE A 43 12.21 -7.07 3.63
N GLY A 44 10.98 -6.57 3.81
CA GLY A 44 10.44 -5.56 2.91
C GLY A 44 11.11 -4.20 3.04
N SER A 45 11.61 -3.81 4.23
CA SER A 45 12.41 -2.58 4.40
C SER A 45 13.77 -2.68 3.71
N SER A 46 14.40 -3.86 3.73
CA SER A 46 15.64 -4.10 2.96
C SER A 46 15.38 -3.99 1.45
N LEU A 47 14.26 -4.54 0.98
CA LEU A 47 13.82 -4.40 -0.41
C LEU A 47 13.48 -2.95 -0.78
N HIS A 48 12.87 -2.17 0.13
CA HIS A 48 12.62 -0.76 -0.06
C HIS A 48 13.93 0.01 -0.26
N ALA A 49 14.90 -0.14 0.65
CA ALA A 49 16.20 0.51 0.52
C ALA A 49 16.92 0.15 -0.79
N PHE A 50 16.84 -1.12 -1.20
CA PHE A 50 17.39 -1.57 -2.47
C PHE A 50 16.67 -0.95 -3.68
N SER A 51 15.34 -0.87 -3.63
CA SER A 51 14.51 -0.29 -4.70
C SER A 51 14.76 1.22 -4.87
N LEU A 52 15.03 1.94 -3.77
CA LEU A 52 15.47 3.35 -3.81
C LEU A 52 16.80 3.48 -4.56
N LYS A 53 17.79 2.64 -4.23
CA LYS A 53 19.12 2.66 -4.85
C LYS A 53 19.06 2.42 -6.36
N LEU A 54 18.11 1.62 -6.83
CA LEU A 54 17.91 1.33 -8.25
C LEU A 54 16.98 2.33 -8.97
N GLY A 55 16.42 3.31 -8.26
CA GLY A 55 15.55 4.33 -8.85
C GLY A 55 14.13 3.84 -9.18
N PHE A 56 13.70 2.69 -8.67
CA PHE A 56 12.36 2.14 -8.95
C PHE A 56 11.22 2.89 -8.23
N LEU A 57 11.56 3.78 -7.31
CA LEU A 57 10.61 4.57 -6.51
C LEU A 57 10.56 6.04 -6.93
N ALA A 58 11.05 6.36 -8.14
CA ALA A 58 10.81 7.67 -8.74
C ALA A 58 9.29 7.94 -8.84
N SER A 59 8.89 9.21 -8.75
CA SER A 59 7.49 9.65 -8.64
C SER A 59 6.58 9.21 -9.79
N SER A 60 7.14 8.78 -10.93
CA SER A 60 6.40 8.24 -12.08
C SER A 60 5.90 6.80 -11.93
N SER A 61 6.27 6.08 -10.86
CA SER A 61 5.99 4.65 -10.71
C SER A 61 4.92 4.34 -9.66
N VAL A 62 3.70 4.86 -9.89
CA VAL A 62 2.52 4.71 -9.00
C VAL A 62 2.27 3.27 -8.59
N HIS A 63 2.50 2.29 -9.48
CA HIS A 63 2.26 0.88 -9.17
C HIS A 63 3.25 0.33 -8.14
N VAL A 64 4.55 0.65 -8.24
CA VAL A 64 5.55 0.26 -7.23
C VAL A 64 5.29 0.96 -5.92
N GLY A 65 5.01 2.28 -5.95
CA GLY A 65 4.68 3.04 -4.75
C GLY A 65 3.45 2.48 -4.03
N THR A 66 2.41 2.12 -4.78
CA THR A 66 1.18 1.52 -4.22
C THR A 66 1.45 0.14 -3.61
N ALA A 67 2.31 -0.68 -4.23
CA ALA A 67 2.69 -1.98 -3.67
C ALA A 67 3.55 -1.84 -2.39
N LEU A 68 4.47 -0.88 -2.36
CA LEU A 68 5.26 -0.55 -1.17
C LEU A 68 4.38 -0.02 -0.02
N LEU A 69 3.40 0.82 -0.35
CA LEU A 69 2.40 1.31 0.60
C LEU A 69 1.58 0.18 1.20
N ASP A 70 1.05 -0.74 0.37
CA ASP A 70 0.28 -1.90 0.83
C ASP A 70 1.13 -2.81 1.72
N PHE A 71 2.43 -2.97 1.41
CA PHE A 71 3.38 -3.66 2.27
C PHE A 71 3.46 -3.06 3.68
N TYR A 72 3.72 -1.77 3.79
CA TYR A 72 3.83 -1.12 5.10
C TYR A 72 2.50 -1.17 5.87
N ALA A 73 1.39 -0.89 5.18
CA ALA A 73 0.05 -0.92 5.78
C ALA A 73 -0.29 -2.32 6.36
N LYS A 74 -0.01 -3.39 5.61
CA LYS A 74 -0.25 -4.79 6.06
C LYS A 74 0.70 -5.24 7.16
N CYS A 75 1.88 -4.64 7.25
CA CYS A 75 2.82 -4.91 8.33
C CYS A 75 2.54 -4.08 9.60
N GLY A 76 1.49 -3.26 9.60
CA GLY A 76 1.11 -2.46 10.76
C GLY A 76 1.94 -1.17 10.95
N ASP A 77 2.70 -0.77 9.94
CA ASP A 77 3.48 0.48 9.96
C ASP A 77 2.77 1.55 9.15
N ALA A 78 1.73 2.16 9.73
CA ALA A 78 0.95 3.20 9.08
C ALA A 78 1.76 4.48 8.80
N GLU A 79 2.76 4.80 9.63
CA GLU A 79 3.59 5.99 9.44
C GLU A 79 4.42 5.87 8.14
N SER A 80 5.11 4.75 7.95
CA SER A 80 5.84 4.49 6.70
C SER A 80 4.90 4.39 5.50
N ALA A 81 3.73 3.75 5.66
CA ALA A 81 2.72 3.68 4.61
C ALA A 81 2.26 5.09 4.19
N ARG A 82 2.03 5.99 5.17
CA ARG A 82 1.63 7.38 4.92
C ARG A 82 2.73 8.17 4.24
N SER A 83 3.98 8.02 4.69
CA SER A 83 5.12 8.66 4.03
C SER A 83 5.21 8.26 2.56
N VAL A 84 5.04 6.97 2.25
CA VAL A 84 5.03 6.50 0.85
C VAL A 84 3.83 7.07 0.09
N PHE A 85 2.64 7.05 0.68
CA PHE A 85 1.44 7.65 0.10
C PHE A 85 1.70 9.09 -0.33
N ASP A 86 2.21 9.92 0.58
CA ASP A 86 2.41 11.35 0.35
C ASP A 86 3.42 11.60 -0.80
N THR A 87 4.41 10.73 -0.99
CA THR A 87 5.40 10.84 -2.09
C THR A 87 4.88 10.49 -3.48
N ILE A 88 3.75 9.77 -3.60
CA ILE A 88 3.18 9.40 -4.90
C ILE A 88 2.47 10.63 -5.49
N GLU A 89 2.92 11.15 -6.63
CA GLU A 89 2.30 12.33 -7.24
C GLU A 89 0.92 11.99 -7.86
N ASP A 90 0.87 11.00 -8.74
CA ASP A 90 -0.33 10.60 -9.49
C ASP A 90 -1.16 9.54 -8.75
N LYS A 91 -1.61 9.86 -7.53
CA LYS A 91 -2.46 8.95 -6.73
C LYS A 91 -3.76 8.65 -7.46
N ASN A 92 -3.99 7.38 -7.78
CA ASN A 92 -5.24 6.90 -8.35
C ASN A 92 -6.13 6.24 -7.27
N THR A 93 -7.35 5.88 -7.64
CA THR A 93 -8.30 5.17 -6.77
C THR A 93 -7.68 4.00 -6.00
N ILE A 94 -6.78 3.23 -6.60
CA ILE A 94 -6.15 2.07 -5.94
C ILE A 94 -5.23 2.56 -4.81
N THR A 95 -4.41 3.59 -5.05
CA THR A 95 -3.53 4.18 -4.04
C THR A 95 -4.31 4.73 -2.85
N TRP A 96 -5.42 5.43 -3.10
CA TRP A 96 -6.31 5.92 -2.04
C TRP A 96 -6.95 4.79 -1.24
N SER A 97 -7.54 3.80 -1.92
CA SER A 97 -8.19 2.66 -1.27
C SER A 97 -7.22 1.84 -0.42
N ALA A 98 -5.96 1.70 -0.85
CA ALA A 98 -4.93 1.00 -0.09
C ALA A 98 -4.61 1.73 1.22
N MET A 99 -4.46 3.06 1.20
CA MET A 99 -4.15 3.83 2.40
C MET A 99 -5.33 3.89 3.38
N ILE A 100 -6.54 4.17 2.87
CA ILE A 100 -7.77 4.19 3.66
C ILE A 100 -8.01 2.84 4.34
N GLY A 101 -7.81 1.73 3.60
CA GLY A 101 -7.89 0.38 4.13
C GLY A 101 -6.81 0.05 5.15
N GLY A 102 -5.61 0.60 4.98
CA GLY A 102 -4.51 0.51 5.94
C GLY A 102 -4.90 1.07 7.30
N TYR A 103 -5.32 2.35 7.34
CA TYR A 103 -5.78 2.98 8.58
C TYR A 103 -7.01 2.28 9.18
N GLY A 104 -7.99 1.91 8.35
CA GLY A 104 -9.21 1.25 8.81
C GLY A 104 -8.93 -0.07 9.53
N LYS A 105 -7.98 -0.88 9.04
CA LYS A 105 -7.57 -2.14 9.69
C LYS A 105 -6.81 -1.93 11.00
N GLN A 106 -6.12 -0.80 11.15
CA GLN A 106 -5.41 -0.45 12.37
C GLN A 106 -6.30 0.26 13.39
N GLY A 107 -7.58 0.51 13.06
CA GLY A 107 -8.54 1.17 13.93
C GLY A 107 -8.46 2.70 13.92
N ASP A 108 -7.60 3.29 13.08
CA ASP A 108 -7.47 4.74 12.95
C ASP A 108 -8.58 5.31 12.07
N THR A 109 -9.76 5.40 12.67
CA THR A 109 -10.98 5.83 11.96
C THR A 109 -10.92 7.27 11.51
N LYS A 110 -10.25 8.12 12.29
CA LYS A 110 -10.14 9.55 11.99
C LYS A 110 -9.34 9.74 10.70
N GLU A 111 -8.13 9.18 10.63
CA GLU A 111 -7.29 9.30 9.43
C GLU A 111 -7.91 8.62 8.20
N SER A 112 -8.60 7.49 8.41
CA SER A 112 -9.34 6.79 7.34
C SER A 112 -10.46 7.66 6.74
N LEU A 113 -11.25 8.33 7.58
CA LEU A 113 -12.32 9.24 7.15
C LEU A 113 -11.78 10.52 6.50
N GLU A 114 -10.74 11.12 7.07
CA GLU A 114 -10.11 12.32 6.51
C GLU A 114 -9.56 12.06 5.09
N LEU A 115 -8.90 10.92 4.88
CA LEU A 115 -8.44 10.52 3.55
C LEU A 115 -9.60 10.21 2.59
N PHE A 116 -10.70 9.64 3.08
CA PHE A 116 -11.88 9.41 2.24
C PHE A 116 -12.49 10.73 1.77
N GLU A 117 -12.62 11.72 2.65
CA GLU A 117 -13.09 13.05 2.27
C GLU A 117 -12.13 13.73 1.28
N GLU A 118 -10.81 13.58 1.47
CA GLU A 118 -9.82 14.11 0.54
C GLU A 118 -9.92 13.44 -0.83
N MET A 119 -10.08 12.11 -0.88
CA MET A 119 -10.32 11.33 -2.09
C MET A 119 -11.52 11.88 -2.88
N LEU A 120 -12.64 12.16 -2.20
CA LEU A 120 -13.84 12.74 -2.80
C LEU A 120 -13.59 14.17 -3.32
N LYS A 121 -12.91 15.02 -2.54
CA LYS A 121 -12.55 16.39 -2.97
C LYS A 121 -11.65 16.38 -4.22
N LYS A 122 -10.82 15.36 -4.38
CA LYS A 122 -9.98 15.13 -5.57
C LYS A 122 -10.72 14.44 -6.73
N GLN A 123 -12.04 14.26 -6.61
CA GLN A 123 -12.91 13.60 -7.60
C GLN A 123 -12.48 12.17 -7.94
N GLN A 124 -11.75 11.51 -7.03
CA GLN A 124 -11.43 10.09 -7.16
C GLN A 124 -12.64 9.27 -6.72
N LYS A 125 -13.05 8.32 -7.54
CA LYS A 125 -14.23 7.49 -7.26
C LYS A 125 -13.88 6.41 -6.23
N PRO A 126 -14.55 6.36 -5.06
CA PRO A 126 -14.36 5.26 -4.12
C PRO A 126 -14.72 3.90 -4.70
N THR A 127 -14.05 2.86 -4.22
CA THR A 127 -14.37 1.46 -4.54
C THR A 127 -15.15 0.80 -3.41
N GLU A 128 -15.74 -0.37 -3.69
CA GLU A 128 -16.40 -1.20 -2.67
C GLU A 128 -15.48 -1.49 -1.47
N SER A 129 -14.18 -1.73 -1.74
CA SER A 129 -13.17 -1.91 -0.69
C SER A 129 -12.96 -0.67 0.18
N THR A 130 -13.08 0.54 -0.40
CA THR A 130 -13.01 1.80 0.35
C THR A 130 -14.17 1.90 1.32
N PHE A 131 -15.41 1.69 0.85
CA PHE A 131 -16.60 1.73 1.70
C PHE A 131 -16.56 0.68 2.80
N THR A 132 -16.12 -0.54 2.49
CA THR A 132 -15.96 -1.61 3.48
C THR A 132 -14.97 -1.21 4.58
N SER A 133 -13.86 -0.56 4.20
CA SER A 133 -12.85 -0.08 5.14
C SER A 133 -13.40 1.02 6.05
N ILE A 134 -14.15 1.97 5.49
CA ILE A 134 -14.79 3.07 6.25
C ILE A 134 -15.86 2.54 7.21
N LEU A 135 -16.72 1.63 6.75
CA LEU A 135 -17.74 1.01 7.60
C LEU A 135 -17.10 0.20 8.73
N SER A 136 -16.03 -0.54 8.43
CA SER A 136 -15.26 -1.26 9.45
C SER A 136 -14.70 -0.29 10.48
N ALA A 137 -14.04 0.78 10.05
CA ALA A 137 -13.48 1.79 10.95
C ALA A 137 -14.57 2.42 11.85
N CYS A 138 -15.68 2.88 11.26
CA CYS A 138 -16.82 3.45 11.99
C CYS A 138 -17.47 2.46 12.98
N SER A 139 -17.46 1.17 12.68
CA SER A 139 -17.98 0.13 13.59
C SER A 139 -17.10 -0.01 14.84
N HIS A 140 -15.78 0.14 14.72
CA HIS A 140 -14.86 0.02 15.86
C HIS A 140 -14.94 1.23 16.81
N THR A 141 -15.31 2.40 16.30
CA THR A 141 -15.35 3.66 17.06
C THR A 141 -16.76 4.10 17.47
N GLY A 142 -17.79 3.33 17.12
CA GLY A 142 -19.19 3.67 17.40
C GLY A 142 -19.73 4.83 16.55
N MET A 143 -19.00 5.26 15.51
CA MET A 143 -19.38 6.36 14.60
C MET A 143 -20.34 5.88 13.49
N VAL A 144 -21.32 5.04 13.84
CA VAL A 144 -22.26 4.39 12.91
C VAL A 144 -23.05 5.43 12.09
N ASN A 145 -23.36 6.58 12.68
CA ASN A 145 -24.11 7.64 11.99
C ASN A 145 -23.31 8.31 10.86
N GLU A 146 -22.00 8.50 11.03
CA GLU A 146 -21.14 9.04 9.97
C GLU A 146 -20.97 8.00 8.85
N GLY A 147 -20.74 6.72 9.19
CA GLY A 147 -20.70 5.64 8.22
C GLY A 147 -21.98 5.54 7.36
N LYS A 148 -23.15 5.77 7.97
CA LYS A 148 -24.44 5.82 7.25
C LYS A 148 -24.54 6.96 6.24
N LYS A 149 -24.06 8.17 6.57
CA LYS A 149 -24.10 9.33 5.65
C LYS A 149 -23.34 9.05 4.35
N TYR A 150 -22.19 8.39 4.46
CA TYR A 150 -21.34 8.05 3.32
C TYR A 150 -21.90 6.93 2.46
N PHE A 151 -22.67 6.01 3.03
CA PHE A 151 -23.30 4.92 2.27
C PHE A 151 -24.60 5.33 1.57
N SER A 152 -25.25 6.40 2.03
CA SER A 152 -26.54 6.88 1.49
C SER A 152 -26.43 8.00 0.44
N SER A 153 -25.21 8.43 0.08
CA SER A 153 -24.95 9.42 -1.00
C SER A 153 -24.48 8.73 -2.27
#